data_AF-A0A6G8D3C9-F1
#
_entry.id   AF-A0A6G8D3C9-F1
#
_cell.length_a   1.000
_cell.length_b   1.000
_cell.length_c   1.000
_cell.angle_alpha   90.00
_cell.angle_beta   90.00
_cell.angle_gamma   90.00
#
_symmetry.space_group_name_H-M   'P 1'
#
loop_
_entity.id
_entity.type
_entity.pdbx_description
1 polymer ?
#
loop_
_entity_poly.entity_id
_entity_poly.type
_entity_poly.pdbx_seq_one_letter_code
_entity_poly.pdbx_strand_id
1 'polypeptide(L)'
;MVVKQRGVALIVVLLLLAVMVSIAATMAERLFSQFQRATHQLNYQQAYWYSLGVEALVKKGIEQSYQDSQTINLSQPWATQQQTYPLDYGQVSGKIRDMQACFNLNALAQVKISADSVQKPYLLRVLQALSEEWQVEGYLAETIADSTLEFIDGDDSVRTAYGVEDSYYQSMHPAYLAADAWLADASEWRAVQQVSGELMQQALPYLCALPTDQWRLNVNTLPAEQAALLAAMFSPALSRSSAKTLLEGRPFDGWASVEDFLAESALNGVEQATREEAKKYLSVDSHYFELDAQVLVDASRVRIRSLFYSNDKKTATVVSRRFGGISERVSDRSTE
;
A
#
# COMPACT_ATOMS: atom_id res chain seq x y z
N MET A 1 58.81 -25.72 -61.75
CA MET A 1 58.37 -24.32 -61.54
C MET A 1 57.78 -24.23 -60.13
N VAL A 2 58.56 -23.81 -59.14
CA VAL A 2 58.11 -23.74 -57.73
C VAL A 2 57.66 -22.31 -57.45
N VAL A 3 56.36 -22.10 -57.35
CA VAL A 3 55.77 -20.80 -56.99
C VAL A 3 56.06 -20.55 -55.51
N LYS A 4 56.87 -19.52 -55.21
CA LYS A 4 57.16 -19.09 -53.83
C LYS A 4 55.90 -18.50 -53.20
N GLN A 5 55.31 -19.22 -52.24
CA GLN A 5 54.23 -18.73 -51.39
C GLN A 5 54.74 -17.68 -50.38
N ARG A 6 54.71 -16.39 -50.75
CA ARG A 6 55.11 -15.27 -49.88
C ARG A 6 53.95 -14.56 -49.15
N GLY A 7 52.70 -15.04 -49.30
CA GLY A 7 51.51 -14.45 -48.66
C GLY A 7 50.82 -15.31 -47.61
N VAL A 8 50.95 -16.64 -47.66
CA VAL A 8 50.18 -17.57 -46.80
C VAL A 8 50.62 -17.46 -45.33
N ALA A 9 51.93 -17.33 -45.07
CA ALA A 9 52.44 -17.19 -43.69
C ALA A 9 51.95 -15.91 -43.01
N LEU A 10 51.85 -14.79 -43.75
CA LEU A 10 51.35 -13.53 -43.21
C LEU A 10 49.85 -13.61 -42.87
N ILE A 11 49.05 -14.26 -43.73
CA ILE A 11 47.62 -14.48 -43.49
C ILE A 11 47.41 -15.34 -42.24
N VAL A 12 48.21 -16.41 -42.06
CA VAL A 12 48.13 -17.26 -40.86
C VAL A 12 48.49 -16.47 -39.60
N VAL A 13 49.54 -15.64 -39.63
CA VAL A 13 49.93 -14.80 -38.47
C VAL A 13 48.87 -13.75 -38.16
N LEU A 14 48.28 -13.10 -39.17
CA LEU A 14 47.20 -12.13 -38.98
C LEU A 14 45.93 -12.79 -38.44
N LEU A 15 45.60 -14.00 -38.90
CA LEU A 15 44.47 -14.76 -38.39
C LEU A 15 44.68 -15.17 -36.93
N LEU A 16 45.89 -15.65 -36.58
CA LEU A 16 46.25 -15.94 -35.19
C LEU A 16 46.18 -14.69 -34.31
N LEU A 17 46.71 -13.55 -34.78
CA LEU A 17 46.61 -12.27 -34.08
C LEU A 17 45.16 -11.83 -33.88
N ALA A 18 44.33 -11.92 -34.92
CA ALA A 18 42.91 -11.57 -34.84
C ALA A 18 42.16 -12.44 -33.83
N VAL A 19 42.44 -13.75 -33.80
CA VAL A 19 41.88 -14.67 -32.81
C VAL A 19 42.36 -14.34 -31.40
N MET A 20 43.66 -14.10 -31.21
CA MET A 20 44.22 -13.72 -29.90
C MET A 20 43.62 -12.41 -29.38
N VAL A 21 43.50 -11.39 -30.23
CA VAL A 21 42.88 -10.10 -29.88
C VAL A 21 41.40 -10.28 -29.54
N SER A 22 40.66 -11.11 -30.30
CA SER A 22 39.24 -11.38 -30.03
C SER A 22 39.04 -12.09 -28.68
N ILE A 23 39.89 -13.07 -28.35
CA ILE A 23 39.85 -13.75 -27.05
C ILE A 23 40.18 -12.77 -25.92
N ALA A 24 41.23 -11.96 -26.08
CA ALA A 24 41.60 -10.97 -25.07
C ALA A 24 40.49 -9.92 -24.84
N ALA A 25 39.86 -9.43 -25.92
CA ALA A 25 38.75 -8.48 -25.83
C ALA A 25 37.54 -9.08 -25.09
N THR A 26 37.13 -10.30 -25.44
CA THR A 26 36.01 -10.98 -24.75
C THR A 26 36.30 -11.29 -23.28
N MET A 27 37.55 -11.60 -22.92
CA MET A 27 37.97 -11.76 -21.52
C MET A 27 37.88 -10.44 -20.75
N ALA A 28 38.36 -9.33 -21.34
CA ALA A 28 38.30 -8.01 -20.71
C ALA A 28 36.86 -7.53 -20.50
N GLU A 29 36.00 -7.72 -21.49
CA GLU A 29 34.57 -7.40 -21.40
C GLU A 29 33.89 -8.21 -20.28
N ARG A 30 34.17 -9.51 -20.20
CA ARG A 30 33.65 -10.37 -19.12
C ARG A 30 34.12 -9.91 -17.75
N LEU A 31 35.40 -9.54 -17.60
CA LEU A 31 35.94 -9.03 -16.35
C LEU A 31 35.25 -7.73 -15.93
N PHE A 32 35.08 -6.78 -16.85
CA PHE A 32 34.40 -5.52 -16.58
C PHE A 32 32.93 -5.76 -16.17
N SER A 33 32.22 -6.62 -16.89
CA SER A 33 30.84 -7.00 -16.57
C SER A 33 30.73 -7.69 -15.19
N GLN A 34 31.67 -8.58 -14.86
CA GLN A 34 31.72 -9.22 -13.54
C GLN A 34 31.99 -8.21 -12.43
N PHE A 35 32.90 -7.28 -12.65
CA PHE A 35 33.21 -6.21 -11.70
C PHE A 35 31.98 -5.33 -11.44
N GLN A 36 31.30 -4.86 -12.49
CA GLN A 36 30.08 -4.06 -12.34
C GLN A 36 28.99 -4.82 -11.58
N ARG A 37 28.76 -6.10 -11.91
CA ARG A 37 27.79 -6.94 -11.16
C ARG A 37 28.15 -7.06 -9.68
N ALA A 38 29.41 -7.30 -9.36
CA ALA A 38 29.88 -7.41 -7.98
C ALA A 38 29.66 -6.09 -7.23
N THR A 39 30.00 -4.96 -7.84
CA THR A 39 29.77 -3.63 -7.27
C THR A 39 28.28 -3.36 -7.03
N HIS A 40 27.42 -3.61 -8.01
CA HIS A 40 25.97 -3.43 -7.83
C HIS A 40 25.39 -4.32 -6.74
N GLN A 41 25.88 -5.56 -6.62
CA GLN A 41 25.47 -6.49 -5.57
C GLN A 41 25.87 -5.98 -4.17
N LEU A 42 27.10 -5.48 -4.01
CA LEU A 42 27.55 -4.88 -2.75
C LEU A 42 26.73 -3.63 -2.41
N ASN A 43 26.52 -2.74 -3.38
CA ASN A 43 25.75 -1.52 -3.18
C ASN A 43 24.28 -1.81 -2.85
N TYR A 44 23.69 -2.85 -3.45
CA TYR A 44 22.33 -3.30 -3.11
C TYR A 44 22.27 -3.86 -1.68
N GLN A 45 23.25 -4.67 -1.26
CA GLN A 45 23.32 -5.17 0.11
C GLN A 45 23.47 -4.03 1.12
N GLN A 46 24.28 -3.03 0.81
CA GLN A 46 24.44 -1.83 1.64
C GLN A 46 23.11 -1.06 1.74
N ALA A 47 22.42 -0.84 0.63
CA ALA A 47 21.12 -0.18 0.60
C ALA A 47 20.05 -0.96 1.41
N TYR A 48 20.08 -2.29 1.34
CA TYR A 48 19.24 -3.15 2.16
C TYR A 48 19.51 -2.97 3.66
N TRP A 49 20.77 -2.97 4.10
CA TRP A 49 21.11 -2.74 5.51
C TRP A 49 20.73 -1.34 6.00
N TYR A 50 20.92 -0.32 5.16
CA TYR A 50 20.43 1.02 5.46
C TYR A 50 18.91 1.06 5.60
N SER A 51 18.17 0.32 4.77
CA SER A 51 16.70 0.24 4.89
C SER A 51 16.26 -0.33 6.25
N LEU A 52 16.97 -1.34 6.78
CA LEU A 52 16.71 -1.88 8.12
C LEU A 52 17.10 -0.89 9.23
N GLY A 53 18.16 -0.09 9.02
CA GLY A 53 18.51 1.01 9.93
C GLY A 53 17.42 2.08 10.00
N VAL A 54 16.80 2.40 8.86
CA VAL A 54 15.67 3.33 8.78
C VAL A 54 14.45 2.77 9.51
N GLU A 55 14.14 1.48 9.37
CA GLU A 55 13.07 0.84 10.17
C GLU A 55 13.30 1.00 11.67
N ALA A 56 14.53 0.85 12.15
CA ALA A 56 14.87 1.02 13.57
C ALA A 56 14.66 2.46 14.05
N LEU A 57 14.95 3.46 13.20
CA LEU A 57 14.67 4.87 13.48
C LEU A 57 13.16 5.13 13.54
N VAL A 58 12.40 4.63 12.56
CA VAL A 58 10.93 4.76 12.53
C VAL A 58 10.30 4.13 13.76
N LYS A 59 10.75 2.94 14.14
CA LYS A 59 10.32 2.28 15.39
C LYS A 59 10.49 3.20 16.58
N LYS A 60 11.63 3.87 16.74
CA LYS A 60 11.84 4.82 17.83
C LYS A 60 10.93 6.03 17.77
N GLY A 61 10.66 6.57 16.57
CA GLY A 61 9.70 7.66 16.39
C GLY A 61 8.28 7.29 16.81
N ILE A 62 7.81 6.09 16.44
CA ILE A 62 6.49 5.57 16.84
C ILE A 62 6.44 5.35 18.36
N GLU A 63 7.44 4.69 18.95
CA GLU A 63 7.52 4.44 20.40
C GLU A 63 7.55 5.73 21.23
N GLN A 64 8.24 6.77 20.74
CA GLN A 64 8.26 8.08 21.38
C GLN A 64 6.88 8.75 21.33
N SER A 65 6.16 8.60 20.22
CA SER A 65 4.85 9.25 20.03
C SER A 65 3.79 8.74 21.01
N TYR A 66 3.86 7.46 21.37
CA TYR A 66 3.02 6.89 22.42
C TYR A 66 3.38 7.35 23.84
N GLN A 67 4.62 7.79 24.07
CA GLN A 67 5.03 8.33 25.36
C GLN A 67 4.58 9.79 25.52
N ASP A 68 4.59 10.53 24.41
CA ASP A 68 4.30 11.97 24.40
C ASP A 68 2.80 12.28 24.39
N SER A 69 1.95 11.40 23.83
CA SER A 69 0.50 11.62 23.73
C SER A 69 -0.30 10.33 23.87
N GLN A 70 -1.58 10.46 24.27
CA GLN A 70 -2.57 9.38 24.25
C GLN A 70 -3.24 9.20 22.88
N THR A 71 -3.10 10.17 21.98
CA THR A 71 -3.64 10.17 20.62
C THR A 71 -2.51 10.02 19.61
N ILE A 72 -2.83 9.56 18.40
CA ILE A 72 -1.91 9.55 17.26
C ILE A 72 -2.41 10.56 16.25
N ASN A 73 -1.59 11.55 15.93
CA ASN A 73 -1.95 12.71 15.12
C ASN A 73 -0.80 13.13 14.18
N LEU A 74 -1.04 14.14 13.35
CA LEU A 74 -0.07 14.62 12.36
C LEU A 74 0.94 15.66 12.91
N SER A 75 0.81 16.12 14.15
CA SER A 75 1.80 17.02 14.78
C SER A 75 2.99 16.28 15.39
N GLN A 76 2.86 14.96 15.54
CA GLN A 76 3.89 14.11 16.14
C GLN A 76 5.13 13.92 15.25
N PRO A 77 6.31 13.63 15.84
CA PRO A 77 7.58 13.50 15.11
C PRO A 77 7.60 12.44 14.00
N TRP A 78 6.79 11.39 14.12
CA TRP A 78 6.69 10.35 13.08
C TRP A 78 5.99 10.84 11.80
N ALA A 79 5.11 11.83 11.91
CA ALA A 79 4.23 12.29 10.83
C ALA A 79 4.89 13.26 9.86
N THR A 80 6.22 13.18 9.71
CA THR A 80 6.96 14.01 8.76
C THR A 80 6.60 13.67 7.33
N GLN A 81 6.33 14.71 6.53
CA GLN A 81 6.24 14.58 5.08
C GLN A 81 7.55 14.02 4.49
N GLN A 82 7.51 13.63 3.22
CA GLN A 82 8.64 12.97 2.56
C GLN A 82 9.95 13.75 2.78
N GLN A 83 10.86 13.15 3.54
CA GLN A 83 12.14 13.74 3.93
C GLN A 83 13.29 12.92 3.36
N THR A 84 14.37 13.61 3.03
CA THR A 84 15.60 12.99 2.52
C THR A 84 16.71 13.17 3.54
N TYR A 85 17.29 12.07 3.99
CA TYR A 85 18.40 12.04 4.92
C TYR A 85 19.68 11.57 4.22
N PRO A 86 20.82 12.25 4.41
CA PRO A 86 22.10 11.80 3.88
C PRO A 86 22.60 10.56 4.62
N LEU A 87 23.23 9.65 3.88
CA LEU A 87 23.94 8.47 4.36
C LEU A 87 25.38 8.55 3.85
N ASP A 88 26.31 7.79 4.44
CA ASP A 88 27.74 7.88 4.10
C ASP A 88 28.05 7.68 2.59
N TYR A 89 27.23 6.88 1.89
CA TYR A 89 27.38 6.56 0.47
C TYR A 89 26.09 6.76 -0.33
N GLY A 90 25.20 7.64 0.14
CA GLY A 90 23.91 7.78 -0.48
C GLY A 90 22.91 8.61 0.30
N GLN A 91 21.64 8.29 0.10
CA GLN A 91 20.54 8.96 0.76
C GLN A 91 19.34 8.03 0.93
N VAL A 92 18.55 8.28 1.96
CA VAL A 92 17.21 7.71 2.09
C VAL A 92 16.19 8.81 1.91
N SER A 93 15.16 8.57 1.12
CA SER A 93 13.97 9.42 1.03
C SER A 93 12.74 8.59 1.38
N GLY A 94 11.89 9.05 2.28
CA GLY A 94 10.72 8.28 2.66
C GLY A 94 9.73 9.05 3.51
N LYS A 95 8.61 8.41 3.77
CA LYS A 95 7.54 8.91 4.63
C LYS A 95 6.98 7.77 5.47
N ILE A 96 6.37 8.13 6.59
CA ILE A 96 5.60 7.21 7.43
C ILE A 96 4.13 7.57 7.27
N ARG A 97 3.26 6.57 7.19
CA ARG A 97 1.82 6.73 7.11
C ARG A 97 1.16 5.95 8.24
N ASP A 98 0.14 6.53 8.87
CA ASP A 98 -0.78 5.80 9.72
C ASP A 98 -1.67 4.89 8.86
N MET A 99 -1.58 3.58 9.10
CA MET A 99 -2.34 2.57 8.37
C MET A 99 -3.72 2.29 8.98
N GLN A 100 -4.12 3.08 9.98
CA GLN A 100 -5.51 3.18 10.42
C GLN A 100 -6.23 4.43 9.88
N ALA A 101 -5.61 5.17 8.96
CA ALA A 101 -6.24 6.24 8.17
C ALA A 101 -6.77 5.70 6.82
N CYS A 102 -7.53 4.61 6.85
CA CYS A 102 -8.10 3.91 5.70
C CYS A 102 -9.24 2.97 6.14
N PHE A 103 -10.07 2.52 5.20
CA PHE A 103 -11.02 1.43 5.38
C PHE A 103 -10.28 0.08 5.36
N ASN A 104 -10.34 -0.66 6.45
CA ASN A 104 -9.74 -1.99 6.53
C ASN A 104 -10.67 -3.03 5.91
N LEU A 105 -10.31 -3.55 4.72
CA LEU A 105 -11.09 -4.55 3.99
C LEU A 105 -11.30 -5.82 4.81
N ASN A 106 -10.30 -6.22 5.62
CA ASN A 106 -10.38 -7.43 6.44
C ASN A 106 -11.42 -7.32 7.57
N ALA A 107 -11.97 -6.13 7.85
CA ALA A 107 -13.10 -6.00 8.76
C ALA A 107 -14.39 -6.63 8.22
N LEU A 108 -14.49 -6.86 6.91
CA LEU A 108 -15.62 -7.56 6.31
C LEU A 108 -15.69 -9.03 6.74
N ALA A 109 -14.58 -9.67 7.10
CA ALA A 109 -14.55 -11.06 7.53
C ALA A 109 -15.45 -11.38 8.76
N GLN A 110 -15.79 -10.37 9.56
CA GLN A 110 -16.67 -10.51 10.74
C GLN A 110 -18.13 -10.16 10.45
N VAL A 111 -18.44 -9.70 9.23
CA VAL A 111 -19.80 -9.33 8.85
C VAL A 111 -20.62 -10.60 8.71
N LYS A 112 -21.72 -10.65 9.48
CA LYS A 112 -22.71 -11.73 9.37
C LYS A 112 -23.92 -11.22 8.64
N ILE A 113 -24.28 -11.88 7.55
CA ILE A 113 -25.54 -11.63 6.86
C ILE A 113 -26.64 -12.39 7.60
N SER A 114 -27.63 -11.66 8.09
CA SER A 114 -28.84 -12.26 8.67
C SER A 114 -29.91 -12.32 7.60
N ALA A 115 -30.43 -13.52 7.34
CA ALA A 115 -31.51 -13.74 6.36
C ALA A 115 -32.80 -12.96 6.70
N ASP A 116 -32.98 -12.57 7.97
CA ASP A 116 -34.16 -11.84 8.45
C ASP A 116 -33.98 -10.31 8.42
N SER A 117 -32.76 -9.81 8.12
CA SER A 117 -32.48 -8.37 8.08
C SER A 117 -32.71 -7.81 6.68
N VAL A 118 -33.61 -6.84 6.58
CA VAL A 118 -33.82 -6.05 5.35
C VAL A 118 -32.67 -5.05 5.14
N GLN A 119 -31.95 -4.69 6.19
CA GLN A 119 -30.86 -3.72 6.10
C GLN A 119 -29.50 -4.40 5.93
N LYS A 120 -28.73 -3.91 4.96
CA LYS A 120 -27.32 -4.30 4.80
C LYS A 120 -26.51 -3.89 6.04
N PRO A 121 -25.59 -4.76 6.51
CA PRO A 121 -24.65 -4.43 7.56
C PRO A 121 -23.88 -3.13 7.28
N TYR A 122 -23.51 -2.41 8.34
CA TYR A 122 -22.87 -1.10 8.25
C TYR A 122 -21.65 -1.08 7.32
N LEU A 123 -20.72 -2.02 7.48
CA LEU A 123 -19.47 -2.04 6.71
C LEU A 123 -19.71 -2.18 5.20
N LEU A 124 -20.70 -2.99 4.80
CA LEU A 124 -21.11 -3.11 3.39
C LEU A 124 -21.71 -1.80 2.87
N ARG A 125 -22.58 -1.15 3.67
CA ARG A 125 -23.13 0.17 3.29
C ARG A 125 -22.05 1.23 3.12
N VAL A 126 -21.02 1.22 3.97
CA VAL A 126 -19.89 2.13 3.86
C VAL A 126 -19.08 1.84 2.60
N LEU A 127 -18.75 0.59 2.30
CA LEU A 127 -17.98 0.23 1.11
C LEU A 127 -18.76 0.55 -0.19
N GLN A 128 -20.07 0.34 -0.19
CA GLN A 128 -20.96 0.73 -1.28
C GLN A 128 -20.97 2.26 -1.46
N ALA A 129 -21.25 3.03 -0.40
CA ALA A 129 -21.26 4.49 -0.47
C ALA A 129 -19.91 5.07 -0.87
N LEU A 130 -18.81 4.46 -0.42
CA LEU A 130 -17.46 4.84 -0.81
C LEU A 130 -17.18 4.55 -2.30
N SER A 131 -17.70 3.44 -2.82
CA SER A 131 -17.60 3.12 -4.24
C SER A 131 -18.40 4.12 -5.10
N GLU A 132 -19.56 4.56 -4.62
CA GLU A 132 -20.35 5.61 -5.27
C GLU A 132 -19.62 6.97 -5.29
N GLU A 133 -18.87 7.31 -4.22
CA GLU A 133 -17.98 8.49 -4.20
C GLU A 133 -16.85 8.43 -5.23
N TRP A 134 -16.48 7.21 -5.68
CA TRP A 134 -15.56 6.98 -6.80
C TRP A 134 -16.28 6.87 -8.15
N GLN A 135 -17.52 7.36 -8.24
CA GLN A 135 -18.32 7.40 -9.45
C GLN A 135 -18.67 6.01 -10.02
N VAL A 136 -18.67 4.98 -9.17
CA VAL A 136 -19.20 3.67 -9.52
C VAL A 136 -20.73 3.73 -9.48
N GLU A 137 -21.38 3.22 -10.53
CA GLU A 137 -22.84 3.12 -10.57
C GLU A 137 -23.38 2.26 -9.42
N GLY A 138 -24.51 2.65 -8.82
CA GLY A 138 -25.04 2.03 -7.59
C GLY A 138 -25.14 0.49 -7.65
N TYR A 139 -25.60 -0.07 -8.77
CA TYR A 139 -25.64 -1.53 -8.97
C TYR A 139 -24.24 -2.17 -8.91
N LEU A 140 -23.25 -1.56 -9.56
CA LEU A 140 -21.87 -2.05 -9.54
C LEU A 140 -21.22 -1.83 -8.17
N ALA A 141 -21.51 -0.71 -7.50
CA ALA A 141 -21.01 -0.42 -6.15
C ALA A 141 -21.51 -1.46 -5.14
N GLU A 142 -22.78 -1.83 -5.24
CA GLU A 142 -23.38 -2.91 -4.46
C GLU A 142 -22.77 -4.28 -4.82
N THR A 143 -22.60 -4.59 -6.12
CA THR A 143 -21.91 -5.81 -6.56
C THR A 143 -20.50 -5.90 -5.98
N ILE A 144 -19.71 -4.83 -6.06
CA ILE A 144 -18.34 -4.79 -5.54
C ILE A 144 -18.33 -5.01 -4.03
N ALA A 145 -19.23 -4.35 -3.28
CA ALA A 145 -19.29 -4.51 -1.83
C ALA A 145 -19.64 -5.94 -1.43
N ASP A 146 -20.66 -6.51 -2.06
CA ASP A 146 -21.11 -7.89 -1.84
C ASP A 146 -20.00 -8.89 -2.20
N SER A 147 -19.41 -8.81 -3.40
CA SER A 147 -18.32 -9.70 -3.82
C SER A 147 -17.04 -9.52 -3.02
N THR A 148 -16.79 -8.33 -2.43
CA THR A 148 -15.65 -8.13 -1.52
C THR A 148 -15.86 -8.86 -0.20
N LEU A 149 -17.09 -8.92 0.30
CA LEU A 149 -17.40 -9.71 1.50
C LEU A 149 -17.18 -11.19 1.23
N GLU A 150 -17.84 -11.75 0.22
CA GLU A 150 -17.74 -13.20 -0.09
C GLU A 150 -16.28 -13.59 -0.41
N PHE A 151 -15.50 -12.72 -1.07
CA PHE A 151 -14.08 -13.02 -1.35
C PHE A 151 -13.21 -13.14 -0.08
N ILE A 152 -13.65 -12.58 1.05
CA ILE A 152 -12.89 -12.48 2.31
C ILE A 152 -13.49 -13.34 3.43
N ASP A 153 -14.80 -13.59 3.39
CA ASP A 153 -15.47 -14.38 4.42
C ASP A 153 -15.00 -15.85 4.36
N GLY A 154 -15.14 -16.57 5.48
CA GLY A 154 -14.39 -17.81 5.68
C GLY A 154 -15.01 -19.05 5.03
N ASP A 155 -15.95 -18.91 4.09
CA ASP A 155 -16.67 -20.03 3.51
C ASP A 155 -17.11 -19.80 2.06
N ASP A 156 -17.23 -20.88 1.28
CA ASP A 156 -17.60 -20.87 -0.14
C ASP A 156 -19.13 -20.82 -0.35
N SER A 157 -19.84 -19.90 0.31
CA SER A 157 -21.30 -19.80 0.21
C SER A 157 -21.78 -18.37 -0.03
N VAL A 158 -22.32 -18.13 -1.23
CA VAL A 158 -22.98 -16.87 -1.58
C VAL A 158 -24.15 -16.58 -0.63
N ARG A 159 -24.03 -15.49 0.15
CA ARG A 159 -24.99 -15.02 1.15
C ARG A 159 -25.61 -13.67 0.82
N THR A 160 -24.97 -12.93 -0.07
CA THR A 160 -25.38 -11.62 -0.54
C THR A 160 -26.15 -11.69 -1.87
N ALA A 161 -26.77 -10.59 -2.28
CA ALA A 161 -27.62 -10.58 -3.47
C ALA A 161 -26.82 -10.66 -4.78
N TYR A 162 -25.62 -10.07 -4.78
CA TYR A 162 -24.77 -9.95 -5.98
C TYR A 162 -23.35 -10.48 -5.79
N GLY A 163 -23.05 -11.05 -4.62
CA GLY A 163 -21.75 -11.67 -4.34
C GLY A 163 -21.50 -12.93 -5.15
N VAL A 164 -20.23 -13.31 -5.22
CA VAL A 164 -19.76 -14.47 -5.98
C VAL A 164 -18.63 -15.16 -5.25
N GLU A 165 -18.51 -16.47 -5.50
CA GLU A 165 -17.55 -17.37 -4.87
C GLU A 165 -16.70 -18.10 -5.92
N ASP A 166 -16.09 -19.22 -5.52
CA ASP A 166 -15.18 -20.04 -6.34
C ASP A 166 -15.69 -20.31 -7.74
N SER A 167 -16.97 -20.66 -7.89
CA SER A 167 -17.56 -20.96 -9.21
C SER A 167 -17.39 -19.81 -10.22
N TYR A 168 -17.43 -18.55 -9.76
CA TYR A 168 -17.20 -17.38 -10.59
C TYR A 168 -15.71 -17.21 -10.90
N TYR A 169 -14.86 -17.24 -9.87
CA TYR A 169 -13.42 -17.00 -10.03
C TYR A 169 -12.71 -18.11 -10.83
N GLN A 170 -13.20 -19.35 -10.77
CA GLN A 170 -12.74 -20.47 -11.60
C GLN A 170 -13.06 -20.28 -13.09
N SER A 171 -14.07 -19.47 -13.43
CA SER A 171 -14.42 -19.14 -14.81
C SER A 171 -13.58 -18.00 -15.39
N MET A 172 -12.83 -17.27 -14.55
CA MET A 172 -11.97 -16.16 -14.94
C MET A 172 -10.70 -16.66 -15.66
N HIS A 173 -9.99 -15.73 -16.30
CA HIS A 173 -8.74 -16.02 -17.01
C HIS A 173 -7.63 -15.04 -16.56
N PRO A 174 -6.57 -15.51 -15.86
CA PRO A 174 -6.40 -16.88 -15.37
C PRO A 174 -7.48 -17.25 -14.33
N ALA A 175 -7.77 -18.54 -14.18
CA ALA A 175 -8.69 -19.05 -13.17
C ALA A 175 -8.01 -19.03 -11.78
N TYR A 176 -8.77 -18.67 -10.75
CA TYR A 176 -8.36 -18.68 -9.34
C TYR A 176 -9.56 -18.95 -8.44
N LEU A 177 -9.34 -19.00 -7.13
CA LEU A 177 -10.38 -19.19 -6.11
C LEU A 177 -10.61 -17.89 -5.35
N ALA A 178 -11.75 -17.79 -4.66
CA ALA A 178 -11.90 -16.78 -3.62
C ALA A 178 -10.79 -16.94 -2.56
N ALA A 179 -10.48 -15.87 -1.82
CA ALA A 179 -9.40 -15.96 -0.84
C ALA A 179 -9.81 -16.77 0.40
N ASP A 180 -11.10 -16.73 0.74
CA ASP A 180 -11.72 -17.30 1.94
C ASP A 180 -10.94 -16.99 3.23
N ALA A 181 -10.28 -15.83 3.23
CA ALA A 181 -9.30 -15.44 4.22
C ALA A 181 -9.09 -13.92 4.19
N TRP A 182 -8.42 -13.42 5.23
CA TRP A 182 -7.95 -12.05 5.23
C TRP A 182 -6.98 -11.79 4.08
N LEU A 183 -7.17 -10.66 3.42
CA LEU A 183 -6.22 -10.14 2.44
C LEU A 183 -4.89 -9.83 3.15
N ALA A 184 -3.79 -10.28 2.58
CA ALA A 184 -2.44 -9.96 3.02
C ALA A 184 -2.00 -8.57 2.54
N ASP A 185 -2.53 -8.11 1.42
CA ASP A 185 -2.34 -6.75 0.92
C ASP A 185 -3.59 -6.17 0.24
N ALA A 186 -3.76 -4.85 0.29
CA ALA A 186 -4.84 -4.17 -0.39
C ALA A 186 -4.83 -4.41 -1.92
N SER A 187 -3.68 -4.74 -2.52
CA SER A 187 -3.60 -5.09 -3.94
C SER A 187 -4.44 -6.31 -4.34
N GLU A 188 -4.73 -7.23 -3.40
CA GLU A 188 -5.55 -8.41 -3.66
C GLU A 188 -7.01 -8.05 -3.97
N TRP A 189 -7.48 -6.89 -3.51
CA TRP A 189 -8.81 -6.37 -3.87
C TRP A 189 -9.01 -6.23 -5.39
N ARG A 190 -7.92 -6.14 -6.18
CA ARG A 190 -7.98 -6.14 -7.64
C ARG A 190 -8.55 -7.43 -8.23
N ALA A 191 -8.48 -8.55 -7.50
CA ALA A 191 -9.04 -9.83 -7.92
C ALA A 191 -10.56 -9.91 -7.71
N VAL A 192 -11.14 -9.05 -6.86
CA VAL A 192 -12.57 -9.06 -6.59
C VAL A 192 -13.36 -8.69 -7.85
N GLN A 193 -14.51 -9.34 -8.02
CA GLN A 193 -15.44 -9.09 -9.11
C GLN A 193 -15.74 -7.58 -9.27
N GLN A 194 -15.76 -7.10 -10.52
CA GLN A 194 -15.98 -5.70 -10.91
C GLN A 194 -14.93 -4.68 -10.41
N VAL A 195 -13.85 -5.11 -9.74
CA VAL A 195 -12.75 -4.20 -9.40
C VAL A 195 -11.83 -3.98 -10.60
N SER A 196 -12.13 -2.94 -11.38
CA SER A 196 -11.32 -2.57 -12.53
C SER A 196 -9.94 -2.01 -12.12
N GLY A 197 -8.99 -1.97 -13.06
CA GLY A 197 -7.67 -1.36 -12.80
C GLY A 197 -7.76 0.13 -12.49
N GLU A 198 -8.69 0.84 -13.12
CA GLU A 198 -8.94 2.26 -12.89
C GLU A 198 -9.58 2.50 -11.52
N LEU A 199 -10.60 1.72 -11.17
CA LEU A 199 -11.23 1.77 -9.84
C LEU A 199 -10.19 1.49 -8.74
N MET A 200 -9.35 0.48 -8.94
CA MET A 200 -8.31 0.15 -7.99
C MET A 200 -7.33 1.32 -7.74
N GLN A 201 -6.94 2.06 -8.79
CA GLN A 201 -6.07 3.23 -8.63
C GLN A 201 -6.75 4.35 -7.84
N GLN A 202 -8.06 4.55 -8.03
CA GLN A 202 -8.84 5.54 -7.28
C GLN A 202 -9.08 5.13 -5.82
N ALA A 203 -9.27 3.84 -5.57
CA ALA A 203 -9.61 3.28 -4.27
C ALA A 203 -8.41 3.06 -3.35
N LEU A 204 -7.24 2.71 -3.90
CA LEU A 204 -6.04 2.35 -3.12
C LEU A 204 -5.62 3.37 -2.06
N PRO A 205 -5.77 4.70 -2.25
CA PRO A 205 -5.49 5.66 -1.19
C PRO A 205 -6.37 5.51 0.07
N TYR A 206 -7.58 4.97 -0.08
CA TYR A 206 -8.60 4.87 0.96
C TYR A 206 -8.69 3.49 1.60
N LEU A 207 -8.15 2.46 0.97
CA LEU A 207 -8.27 1.07 1.40
C LEU A 207 -6.97 0.55 2.02
N CYS A 208 -7.11 -0.38 2.96
CA CYS A 208 -6.01 -1.15 3.51
C CYS A 208 -6.45 -2.58 3.83
N ALA A 209 -5.46 -3.47 3.96
CA ALA A 209 -5.64 -4.83 4.43
C ALA A 209 -4.73 -5.01 5.65
N LEU A 210 -5.27 -4.73 6.84
CA LEU A 210 -4.52 -4.88 8.09
C LEU A 210 -4.69 -6.32 8.61
N PRO A 211 -3.71 -6.88 9.33
CA PRO A 211 -3.81 -8.22 9.94
C PRO A 211 -4.69 -8.19 11.20
N THR A 212 -5.90 -7.67 11.06
CA THR A 212 -6.97 -7.60 12.06
C THR A 212 -8.30 -7.49 11.32
N ASP A 213 -9.35 -8.03 11.93
CA ASP A 213 -10.75 -7.91 11.53
C ASP A 213 -11.44 -6.67 12.12
N GLN A 214 -10.71 -5.82 12.83
CA GLN A 214 -11.24 -4.57 13.35
C GLN A 214 -10.98 -3.44 12.38
N TRP A 215 -12.00 -2.61 12.17
CA TRP A 215 -11.83 -1.32 11.53
C TRP A 215 -11.93 -0.20 12.57
N ARG A 216 -10.85 0.55 12.71
CA ARG A 216 -10.70 1.68 13.64
C ARG A 216 -10.07 2.85 12.90
N LEU A 217 -10.89 3.64 12.23
CA LEU A 217 -10.46 4.79 11.45
C LEU A 217 -9.93 5.90 12.37
N ASN A 218 -8.63 6.19 12.30
CA ASN A 218 -8.04 7.30 13.02
C ASN A 218 -8.36 8.63 12.33
N VAL A 219 -9.27 9.41 12.93
CA VAL A 219 -9.69 10.70 12.36
C VAL A 219 -8.58 11.74 12.44
N ASN A 220 -7.60 11.61 13.34
CA ASN A 220 -6.53 12.58 13.52
C ASN A 220 -5.45 12.51 12.43
N THR A 221 -5.42 11.44 11.63
CA THR A 221 -4.42 11.20 10.59
C THR A 221 -5.03 11.03 9.19
N LEU A 222 -6.36 10.95 9.07
CA LEU A 222 -7.05 10.90 7.77
C LEU A 222 -6.75 12.15 6.93
N PRO A 223 -6.15 12.05 5.73
CA PRO A 223 -5.90 13.21 4.89
C PRO A 223 -7.21 13.87 4.41
N ALA A 224 -7.22 15.20 4.27
CA ALA A 224 -8.39 15.92 3.77
C ALA A 224 -8.82 15.48 2.35
N GLU A 225 -7.85 15.05 1.53
CA GLU A 225 -8.15 14.49 0.20
C GLU A 225 -8.87 13.15 0.25
N GLN A 226 -8.88 12.47 1.40
CA GLN A 226 -9.59 11.23 1.64
C GLN A 226 -10.97 11.43 2.28
N ALA A 227 -11.52 12.65 2.21
CA ALA A 227 -12.84 12.99 2.76
C ALA A 227 -13.99 12.09 2.30
N ALA A 228 -13.89 11.45 1.14
CA ALA A 228 -14.89 10.51 0.64
C ALA A 228 -15.11 9.32 1.60
N LEU A 229 -14.07 8.83 2.28
CA LEU A 229 -14.23 7.77 3.29
C LEU A 229 -15.09 8.24 4.46
N LEU A 230 -14.87 9.47 4.92
CA LEU A 230 -15.65 10.03 6.01
C LEU A 230 -17.09 10.32 5.58
N ALA A 231 -17.29 10.82 4.35
CA ALA A 231 -18.62 11.01 3.78
C ALA A 231 -19.38 9.68 3.70
N ALA A 232 -18.73 8.61 3.22
CA ALA A 232 -19.31 7.27 3.14
C ALA A 232 -19.72 6.72 4.52
N MET A 233 -18.92 6.95 5.57
CA MET A 233 -19.25 6.54 6.94
C MET A 233 -20.55 7.17 7.48
N PHE A 234 -20.83 8.40 7.06
CA PHE A 234 -22.00 9.17 7.51
C PHE A 234 -23.03 9.35 6.39
N SER A 235 -22.96 8.54 5.33
CA SER A 235 -23.87 8.62 4.19
C SER A 235 -25.31 8.32 4.63
N PRO A 236 -26.33 9.06 4.13
CA PRO A 236 -26.24 10.16 3.15
C PRO A 236 -26.13 11.56 3.80
N ALA A 237 -25.91 11.64 5.11
CA ALA A 237 -26.07 12.87 5.89
C ALA A 237 -24.85 13.82 5.83
N LEU A 238 -23.66 13.32 5.47
CA LEU A 238 -22.45 14.13 5.33
C LEU A 238 -21.95 14.13 3.88
N SER A 239 -21.91 15.30 3.23
CA SER A 239 -21.33 15.42 1.90
C SER A 239 -19.79 15.36 1.94
N ARG A 240 -19.17 14.93 0.84
CA ARG A 240 -17.71 14.96 0.66
C ARG A 240 -17.10 16.34 0.89
N SER A 241 -17.77 17.41 0.47
CA SER A 241 -17.28 18.78 0.67
C SER A 241 -17.24 19.16 2.15
N SER A 242 -18.32 18.89 2.89
CA SER A 242 -18.39 19.14 4.33
C SER A 242 -17.40 18.27 5.10
N ALA A 243 -17.23 17.01 4.71
CA ALA A 243 -16.21 16.13 5.25
C ALA A 243 -14.78 16.67 5.01
N LYS A 244 -14.50 17.22 3.83
CA LYS A 244 -13.21 17.83 3.52
C LYS A 244 -12.95 19.05 4.39
N THR A 245 -13.93 19.96 4.52
CA THR A 245 -13.81 21.13 5.40
C THR A 245 -13.61 20.74 6.86
N LEU A 246 -14.29 19.68 7.33
CA LEU A 246 -14.10 19.14 8.68
C LEU A 246 -12.66 18.65 8.90
N LEU A 247 -12.08 17.94 7.93
CA LEU A 247 -10.70 17.45 8.02
C LEU A 247 -9.66 18.56 7.90
N GLU A 248 -9.92 19.59 7.09
CA GLU A 248 -9.06 20.79 6.98
C GLU A 248 -9.12 21.66 8.24
N GLY A 249 -10.27 21.66 8.94
CA GLY A 249 -10.48 22.33 10.22
C GLY A 249 -9.96 21.55 11.43
N ARG A 250 -9.28 20.42 11.24
CA ARG A 250 -8.74 19.61 12.33
C ARG A 250 -7.83 20.45 13.24
N PRO A 251 -7.97 20.35 14.58
CA PRO A 251 -7.03 20.98 15.51
C PRO A 251 -5.58 20.53 15.26
N PHE A 252 -4.60 21.37 15.61
CA PHE A 252 -3.18 21.06 15.37
C PHE A 252 -2.75 19.71 15.96
N ASP A 253 -3.16 19.42 17.19
CA ASP A 253 -2.90 18.13 17.88
C ASP A 253 -4.02 17.08 17.65
N GLY A 254 -4.94 17.35 16.72
CA GLY A 254 -6.13 16.54 16.49
C GLY A 254 -7.17 16.67 17.60
N TRP A 255 -8.23 15.88 17.47
CA TRP A 255 -9.26 15.71 18.49
C TRP A 255 -8.74 14.81 19.61
N ALA A 256 -9.06 15.15 20.86
CA ALA A 256 -8.62 14.38 22.03
C ALA A 256 -9.42 13.09 22.24
N SER A 257 -10.65 13.03 21.73
CA SER A 257 -11.54 11.87 21.79
C SER A 257 -12.43 11.77 20.54
N VAL A 258 -13.06 10.61 20.36
CA VAL A 258 -14.04 10.41 19.28
C VAL A 258 -15.29 11.25 19.54
N GLU A 259 -15.64 11.48 20.81
CA GLU A 259 -16.73 12.34 21.23
C GLU A 259 -16.50 13.80 20.79
N ASP A 260 -15.28 14.32 20.96
CA ASP A 260 -14.93 15.68 20.52
C ASP A 260 -15.07 15.82 19.01
N PHE A 261 -14.62 14.82 18.25
CA PHE A 261 -14.81 14.78 16.80
C PHE A 261 -16.29 14.75 16.42
N LEU A 262 -17.11 13.91 17.08
CA LEU A 262 -18.55 13.79 16.81
C LEU A 262 -19.37 15.01 17.24
N ALA A 263 -18.81 15.88 18.08
CA ALA A 263 -19.40 17.15 18.51
C ALA A 263 -19.18 18.30 17.53
N GLU A 264 -18.37 18.10 16.48
CA GLU A 264 -18.10 19.11 15.46
C GLU A 264 -19.37 19.55 14.72
N SER A 265 -19.49 20.84 14.45
CA SER A 265 -20.72 21.42 13.90
C SER A 265 -21.11 20.83 12.54
N ALA A 266 -20.14 20.37 11.77
CA ALA A 266 -20.35 19.70 10.48
C ALA A 266 -21.17 18.40 10.61
N LEU A 267 -21.20 17.78 11.79
CA LEU A 267 -21.92 16.55 12.05
C LEU A 267 -23.29 16.77 12.69
N ASN A 268 -23.67 18.02 13.02
CA ASN A 268 -24.94 18.31 13.69
C ASN A 268 -26.19 17.83 12.93
N GLY A 269 -26.14 17.80 11.60
CA GLY A 269 -27.23 17.30 10.75
C GLY A 269 -27.30 15.77 10.65
N VAL A 270 -26.32 15.04 11.17
CA VAL A 270 -26.29 13.56 11.16
C VAL A 270 -27.15 13.04 12.31
N GLU A 271 -28.06 12.10 12.01
CA GLU A 271 -28.92 11.45 13.00
C GLU A 271 -28.12 10.71 14.08
N GLN A 272 -28.63 10.67 15.31
CA GLN A 272 -27.94 10.02 16.43
C GLN A 272 -27.64 8.54 16.15
N ALA A 273 -28.56 7.82 15.51
CA ALA A 273 -28.39 6.41 15.18
C ALA A 273 -27.16 6.18 14.27
N THR A 274 -27.00 6.99 13.22
CA THR A 274 -25.83 6.95 12.33
C THR A 274 -24.54 7.30 13.07
N ARG A 275 -24.56 8.30 13.97
CA ARG A 275 -23.39 8.64 14.79
C ARG A 275 -22.97 7.49 15.69
N GLU A 276 -23.91 6.85 16.38
CA GLU A 276 -23.61 5.70 17.26
C GLU A 276 -23.12 4.48 16.49
N GLU A 277 -23.58 4.30 15.26
CA GLU A 277 -23.09 3.23 14.39
C GLU A 277 -21.66 3.50 13.91
N ALA A 278 -21.40 4.71 13.39
CA ALA A 278 -20.07 5.14 12.96
C ALA A 278 -19.05 5.17 14.10
N LYS A 279 -19.48 5.60 15.30
CA LYS A 279 -18.64 5.70 16.51
C LYS A 279 -17.91 4.39 16.83
N LYS A 280 -18.51 3.24 16.55
CA LYS A 280 -17.91 1.91 16.79
C LYS A 280 -16.64 1.67 15.97
N TYR A 281 -16.46 2.40 14.88
CA TYR A 281 -15.35 2.25 13.93
C TYR A 281 -14.41 3.46 13.90
N LEU A 282 -14.65 4.48 14.72
CA LEU A 282 -13.79 5.66 14.81
C LEU A 282 -12.78 5.53 15.94
N SER A 283 -11.61 6.15 15.75
CA SER A 283 -10.51 6.21 16.71
C SER A 283 -9.79 7.56 16.62
N VAL A 284 -9.05 7.90 17.67
CA VAL A 284 -8.10 9.03 17.72
C VAL A 284 -6.65 8.57 17.92
N ASP A 285 -6.44 7.26 17.86
CA ASP A 285 -5.18 6.55 18.10
C ASP A 285 -4.99 5.44 17.04
N SER A 286 -3.75 4.95 16.90
CA SER A 286 -3.37 3.93 15.93
C SER A 286 -2.31 2.96 16.47
N HIS A 287 -2.42 1.72 16.03
CA HIS A 287 -1.51 0.61 16.29
C HIS A 287 -0.69 0.22 15.07
N TYR A 288 -1.07 0.68 13.86
CA TYR A 288 -0.46 0.26 12.60
C TYR A 288 0.12 1.45 11.83
N PHE A 289 1.37 1.33 11.42
CA PHE A 289 2.08 2.35 10.63
C PHE A 289 2.80 1.69 9.47
N GLU A 290 2.94 2.40 8.36
CA GLU A 290 3.76 1.95 7.24
C GLU A 290 4.89 2.94 6.96
N LEU A 291 6.12 2.44 6.90
CA LEU A 291 7.23 3.14 6.28
C LEU A 291 7.19 2.85 4.78
N ASP A 292 7.22 3.90 3.95
CA ASP A 292 7.53 3.79 2.52
C ASP A 292 8.79 4.61 2.25
N ALA A 293 9.91 3.91 2.04
CA ALA A 293 11.22 4.51 1.90
C ALA A 293 11.98 3.97 0.70
N GLN A 294 12.71 4.85 0.05
CA GLN A 294 13.66 4.57 -1.01
C GLN A 294 15.06 4.91 -0.52
N VAL A 295 15.93 3.91 -0.52
CA VAL A 295 17.36 4.04 -0.22
C VAL A 295 18.14 3.97 -1.52
N LEU A 296 19.00 4.97 -1.74
CA LEU A 296 19.92 5.04 -2.87
C LEU A 296 21.35 4.93 -2.34
N VAL A 297 22.14 4.00 -2.87
CA VAL A 297 23.58 3.86 -2.61
C VAL A 297 24.29 3.82 -3.95
N ASP A 298 25.05 4.87 -4.26
CA ASP A 298 25.51 5.18 -5.62
C ASP A 298 24.39 5.07 -6.67
N ALA A 299 24.44 4.06 -7.53
CA ALA A 299 23.46 3.76 -8.56
C ALA A 299 22.46 2.66 -8.17
N SER A 300 22.64 1.99 -7.03
CA SER A 300 21.76 0.91 -6.56
C SER A 300 20.63 1.47 -5.71
N ARG A 301 19.41 1.03 -5.99
CA ARG A 301 18.19 1.50 -5.33
C ARG A 301 17.46 0.35 -4.65
N VAL A 302 16.99 0.58 -3.43
CA VAL A 302 16.09 -0.32 -2.70
C VAL A 302 14.90 0.49 -2.22
N ARG A 303 13.70 0.13 -2.67
CA ARG A 303 12.45 0.60 -2.05
C ARG A 303 11.94 -0.45 -1.08
N ILE A 304 11.62 -0.02 0.13
CA ILE A 304 11.04 -0.85 1.18
C ILE A 304 9.70 -0.25 1.62
N ARG A 305 8.69 -1.11 1.75
CA ARG A 305 7.45 -0.82 2.48
C ARG A 305 7.34 -1.75 3.68
N SER A 306 7.37 -1.19 4.88
CA SER A 306 7.38 -1.98 6.13
C SER A 306 6.19 -1.63 6.98
N LEU A 307 5.36 -2.63 7.29
CA LEU A 307 4.22 -2.48 8.20
C LEU A 307 4.70 -2.72 9.64
N PHE A 308 4.45 -1.74 10.49
CA PHE A 308 4.71 -1.78 11.92
C PHE A 308 3.41 -2.01 12.69
N TYR A 309 3.51 -2.72 13.80
CA TYR A 309 2.42 -2.93 14.75
C TYR A 309 2.90 -2.76 16.20
N SER A 310 2.09 -2.10 17.03
CA SER A 310 2.29 -2.01 18.47
C SER A 310 0.99 -2.33 19.22
N ASN A 311 0.91 -3.51 19.85
CA ASN A 311 -0.26 -3.88 20.64
C ASN A 311 -0.34 -3.11 21.97
N ASP A 312 0.79 -2.96 22.65
CA ASP A 312 0.91 -2.36 23.98
C ASP A 312 1.04 -0.82 23.95
N LYS A 313 1.12 -0.23 22.75
CA LYS A 313 1.42 1.18 22.51
C LYS A 313 2.70 1.62 23.23
N LYS A 314 3.71 0.75 23.24
CA LYS A 314 5.03 1.02 23.83
C LYS A 314 6.15 0.44 22.99
N THR A 315 5.92 -0.73 22.41
CA THR A 315 6.91 -1.44 21.60
C THR A 315 6.36 -1.63 20.21
N ALA A 316 7.03 -1.08 19.20
CA ALA A 316 6.68 -1.31 17.80
C ALA A 316 7.46 -2.49 17.21
N THR A 317 6.82 -3.29 16.37
CA THR A 317 7.40 -4.47 15.72
C THR A 317 7.09 -4.46 14.24
N VAL A 318 8.02 -4.96 13.41
CA VAL A 318 7.78 -5.08 11.97
C VAL A 318 7.01 -6.38 11.72
N VAL A 319 5.84 -6.26 11.10
CA VAL A 319 4.94 -7.39 10.79
C VAL A 319 5.21 -7.91 9.38
N SER A 320 5.43 -7.02 8.42
CA SER A 320 5.71 -7.39 7.04
C SER A 320 6.67 -6.41 6.39
N ARG A 321 7.40 -6.90 5.38
CA ARG A 321 8.30 -6.12 4.53
C ARG A 321 8.00 -6.44 3.08
N ARG A 322 7.93 -5.41 2.27
CA ARG A 322 7.76 -5.51 0.82
C ARG A 322 8.89 -4.75 0.15
N PHE A 323 9.59 -5.44 -0.74
CA PHE A 323 10.66 -4.86 -1.54
C PHE A 323 10.14 -4.65 -2.96
N GLY A 324 10.43 -3.47 -3.53
CA GLY A 324 10.01 -3.13 -4.90
C GLY A 324 8.70 -2.34 -4.96
N GLY A 325 7.93 -2.55 -6.03
CA GLY A 325 6.66 -1.84 -6.25
C GLY A 325 6.83 -0.43 -6.83
N ILE A 326 7.95 -0.13 -7.49
CA ILE A 326 8.11 1.21 -8.05
C ILE A 326 7.34 1.36 -9.37
N SER A 327 6.80 2.56 -9.59
CA SER A 327 6.60 3.18 -10.90
C SER A 327 7.90 3.27 -11.77
N GLU A 328 8.98 2.55 -11.42
CA GLU A 328 10.28 2.50 -12.12
C GLU A 328 10.26 1.46 -13.22
N ARG A 329 9.45 1.70 -14.22
CA ARG A 329 10.11 1.81 -15.51
C ARG A 329 10.10 3.29 -15.82
N VAL A 330 11.25 3.96 -15.68
CA VAL A 330 11.63 4.79 -16.82
C VAL A 330 11.64 3.78 -17.95
N SER A 331 10.62 3.84 -18.78
CA SER A 331 10.56 2.98 -19.94
C SER A 331 11.76 3.38 -20.78
N ASP A 332 12.86 2.66 -20.65
CA ASP A 332 14.01 2.76 -21.56
C ASP A 332 13.62 2.38 -23.01
N ARG A 333 12.33 2.16 -23.30
CA ARG A 333 11.80 2.30 -24.65
C ARG A 333 11.69 3.79 -24.99
N SER A 334 12.84 4.40 -25.26
CA SER A 334 12.92 5.27 -26.42
C SER A 334 12.67 4.39 -27.64
N THR A 335 11.51 4.52 -28.27
CA THR A 335 11.35 4.10 -29.66
C THR A 335 12.04 5.15 -30.53
N GLU A 336 13.36 5.08 -30.59
CA GLU A 336 14.15 5.61 -31.70
C GLU A 336 15.09 4.52 -32.21
#